data_AF-A0A512J9S5-F1
#
_entry.id   AF-A0A512J9S5-F1
#
_cell.length_a   1.000
_cell.length_b   1.000
_cell.length_c   1.000
_cell.angle_alpha   90.00
_cell.angle_beta   90.00
_cell.angle_gamma   90.00
#
_symmetry.space_group_name_H-M   'P 1'
#
loop_
_entity.id
_entity.type
_entity.pdbx_description
1 polymer ?
#
loop_
_entity_poly.entity_id
_entity_poly.type
_entity_poly.pdbx_seq_one_letter_code
_entity_poly.pdbx_strand_id
1 'polypeptide(L)' 'MTWPAAYELALTKRHIAEEETLRIAQLMRIADQISHGRDAAAAEQALRDTEQHLTALRARRASCVARRGY' A
#
# COMPACT_ATOMS: atom_id res chain seq x y z
N MET A 1 18.16 1.04 -23.86
CA MET A 1 17.29 -0.15 -23.95
C MET A 1 16.04 0.12 -23.14
N THR A 2 14.94 0.43 -23.79
CA THR A 2 13.62 0.55 -23.15
C THR A 2 13.09 -0.86 -22.93
N TRP A 3 12.77 -1.20 -21.69
CA TRP A 3 12.16 -2.49 -21.38
C TRP A 3 10.77 -2.56 -22.03
N PRO A 4 10.29 -3.76 -22.41
CA PRO A 4 8.93 -3.89 -22.92
C PRO A 4 7.93 -3.33 -21.92
N ALA A 5 6.95 -2.55 -22.37
CA ALA A 5 5.92 -1.94 -21.49
C ALA A 5 5.19 -2.97 -20.60
N ALA A 6 5.10 -4.23 -21.06
CA ALA A 6 4.58 -5.35 -20.27
C ALA A 6 5.45 -5.70 -19.05
N TYR A 7 6.77 -5.58 -19.18
CA TYR A 7 7.73 -5.83 -18.11
C TYR A 7 7.70 -4.70 -17.06
N GLU A 8 7.68 -3.44 -17.51
CA GLU A 8 7.52 -2.29 -16.62
C GLU A 8 6.19 -2.35 -15.83
N LEU A 9 5.11 -2.77 -16.48
CA LEU A 9 3.82 -2.98 -15.84
C LEU A 9 3.85 -4.14 -14.82
N ALA A 10 4.53 -5.24 -15.13
CA ALA A 10 4.67 -6.37 -14.21
C ALA A 10 5.48 -5.99 -12.96
N LEU A 11 6.58 -5.25 -13.13
CA LEU A 11 7.36 -4.69 -12.03
C LEU A 11 6.52 -3.73 -11.17
N THR A 12 5.76 -2.85 -11.82
CA THR A 12 4.88 -1.90 -11.11
C THR A 12 3.82 -2.62 -10.29
N LYS A 13 3.19 -3.67 -10.84
CA LYS A 13 2.19 -4.49 -10.11
C LYS A 13 2.80 -5.22 -8.92
N ARG A 14 3.99 -5.80 -9.10
CA ARG A 14 4.70 -6.51 -8.03
C ARG A 14 5.10 -5.56 -6.91
N HIS A 15 5.65 -4.39 -7.25
CA HIS A 15 6.01 -3.38 -6.27
C HIS A 15 4.80 -2.88 -5.48
N ILE A 16 3.65 -2.66 -6.15
CA ILE A 16 2.41 -2.28 -5.44
C ILE A 16 1.98 -3.37 -4.46
N ALA A 17 2.06 -4.66 -4.83
CA ALA A 17 1.68 -5.77 -3.96
C ALA A 17 2.62 -5.92 -2.74
N GLU A 18 3.92 -5.71 -2.95
CA GLU A 18 4.93 -5.70 -1.87
C GLU A 18 4.64 -4.56 -0.88
N GLU A 19 4.38 -3.34 -1.38
CA GLU A 19 4.02 -2.19 -0.54
C GLU A 19 2.69 -2.41 0.20
N GLU A 20 1.65 -2.96 -0.46
CA GLU A 20 0.38 -3.30 0.20
C GLU A 20 0.61 -4.26 1.39
N THR A 21 1.46 -5.28 1.21
CA THR A 21 1.77 -6.27 2.24
C THR A 21 2.50 -5.65 3.43
N LEU A 22 3.49 -4.78 3.16
CA LEU A 22 4.23 -4.07 4.20
C LEU A 22 3.33 -3.15 5.03
N ARG A 23 2.40 -2.44 4.37
CA ARG A 23 1.45 -1.55 5.05
C ARG A 23 0.43 -2.30 5.89
N ILE A 24 -0.04 -3.47 5.43
CA ILE A 24 -0.91 -4.33 6.24
C ILE A 24 -0.18 -4.82 7.51
N ALA A 25 1.10 -5.19 7.40
CA ALA A 25 1.90 -5.56 8.56
C ALA A 25 2.11 -4.39 9.54
N GLN A 26 2.24 -3.16 9.04
CA GLN A 26 2.31 -1.96 9.88
C GLN A 26 0.99 -1.68 10.59
N LEU A 27 -0.16 -1.81 9.91
CA LEU A 27 -1.48 -1.68 10.54
C LEU A 27 -1.65 -2.66 11.70
N MET A 28 -1.23 -3.92 11.54
CA MET A 28 -1.29 -4.91 12.62
C MET A 28 -0.43 -4.52 13.81
N ARG A 29 0.77 -3.97 13.59
CA ARG A 29 1.64 -3.47 14.69
C ARG A 29 1.06 -2.24 15.38
N ILE A 30 0.45 -1.32 14.63
CA ILE A 30 -0.20 -0.13 15.18
C ILE A 30 -1.40 -0.55 16.03
N ALA A 31 -2.23 -1.47 15.53
CA ALA A 31 -3.36 -2.02 16.27
C ALA A 31 -2.90 -2.71 17.58
N ASP A 32 -1.79 -3.45 17.53
CA ASP A 32 -1.18 -4.06 18.71
C ASP A 32 -0.69 -2.99 19.71
N GLN A 33 -0.01 -1.94 19.24
CA GLN A 33 0.45 -0.83 20.09
C GLN A 33 -0.70 -0.08 20.77
N ILE A 34 -1.80 0.16 20.05
CA ILE A 34 -3.03 0.75 20.60
C ILE A 34 -3.61 -0.17 21.68
N SER A 35 -3.71 -1.47 21.39
CA SER A 35 -4.26 -2.44 22.34
C SER A 35 -3.44 -2.56 23.63
N HIS A 36 -2.14 -2.29 23.57
CA HIS A 36 -1.24 -2.28 24.73
C HIS A 36 -1.15 -0.91 25.43
N GLY A 37 -1.99 0.07 25.04
CA GLY A 37 -2.07 1.38 25.69
C GLY A 37 -0.85 2.28 25.45
N ARG A 38 -0.05 2.01 24.41
CA ARG A 38 1.07 2.90 24.03
C ARG A 38 0.56 4.00 23.12
N ASP A 39 0.61 5.23 23.64
CA ASP A 39 0.46 6.49 22.91
C ASP A 39 -0.60 6.47 21.79
N ALA A 40 -1.87 6.37 22.21
CA ALA A 40 -3.01 6.18 21.32
C ALA A 40 -3.13 7.28 20.24
N ALA A 41 -2.74 8.51 20.55
CA ALA A 41 -2.78 9.62 19.59
C ALA A 41 -1.74 9.44 18.46
N ALA A 42 -0.51 9.04 18.80
CA ALA A 42 0.52 8.75 17.81
C ALA A 42 0.15 7.54 16.95
N ALA A 43 -0.47 6.53 17.55
CA ALA A 43 -0.90 5.33 16.86
C ALA A 43 -2.13 5.58 15.94
N GLU A 44 -3.10 6.39 16.36
CA GLU A 44 -4.21 6.83 15.51
C GLU A 44 -3.74 7.65 14.31
N GLN A 45 -2.76 8.54 14.51
CA GLN A 45 -2.17 9.29 13.41
C GLN A 45 -1.45 8.36 12.41
N ALA A 46 -0.65 7.43 12.92
CA ALA A 46 0.03 6.43 12.09
C ALA A 46 -0.95 5.52 11.33
N LEU A 47 -2.09 5.20 11.94
CA LEU A 47 -3.17 4.45 11.31
C LEU A 47 -3.74 5.21 10.12
N ARG A 48 -4.12 6.48 10.31
CA ARG A 48 -4.69 7.34 9.25
C ARG A 48 -3.73 7.52 8.08
N ASP A 49 -2.45 7.77 8.36
CA ASP A 49 -1.43 7.91 7.31
C ASP A 49 -1.28 6.61 6.50
N THR A 50 -1.31 5.46 7.18
CA THR A 50 -1.20 4.14 6.54
C THR A 50 -2.44 3.81 5.69
N GLU A 51 -3.63 4.16 6.16
CA GLU A 51 -4.89 4.00 5.41
C GLU A 51 -4.94 4.88 4.15
N GLN A 52 -4.50 6.14 4.26
CA GLN A 52 -4.37 7.03 3.10
C GLN A 52 -3.39 6.45 2.06
N HIS A 53 -2.26 5.93 2.51
CA HIS A 53 -1.25 5.33 1.63
C HIS A 53 -1.78 4.08 0.91
N LEU A 54 -2.51 3.22 1.61
CA LEU A 54 -3.16 2.05 1.02
C LEU A 54 -4.23 2.44 0.00
N THR A 55 -5.00 3.49 0.27
CA THR A 55 -6.00 4.00 -0.67
C THR A 55 -5.34 4.50 -1.96
N ALA A 56 -4.24 5.23 -1.85
CA ALA A 56 -3.45 5.67 -3.00
C ALA A 56 -2.85 4.48 -3.80
N LEU A 57 -2.31 3.47 -3.12
CA LEU A 57 -1.79 2.25 -3.76
C LEU A 57 -2.89 1.48 -4.49
N ARG A 58 -4.07 1.33 -3.89
CA ARG A 58 -5.24 0.68 -4.52
C ARG A 58 -5.72 1.45 -5.75
N ALA A 59 -5.76 2.78 -5.71
CA ALA A 59 -6.08 3.61 -6.87
C ALA A 59 -5.04 3.43 -8.00
N ARG A 60 -3.75 3.40 -7.67
CA ARG A 60 -2.66 3.12 -8.63
C ARG A 60 -2.79 1.72 -9.23
N ARG A 61 -3.14 0.71 -8.42
CA ARG A 61 -3.41 -0.65 -8.89
C ARG A 61 -4.60 -0.69 -9.85
N ALA A 62 -5.71 -0.03 -9.50
CA ALA A 62 -6.89 0.05 -10.35
C ALA A 62 -6.57 0.71 -11.70
N SER A 63 -5.79 1.80 -11.70
CA SER A 63 -5.31 2.44 -12.93
C SER A 63 -4.43 1.52 -13.78
N CYS A 64 -3.51 0.77 -13.16
CA CYS A 64 -2.68 -0.22 -13.86
C CYS A 64 -3.48 -1.41 -14.43
N VAL A 65 -4.63 -1.74 -13.85
CA VAL A 65 -5.54 -2.79 -14.35
C VAL A 65 -6.42 -2.25 -15.47
N ALA A 66 -6.96 -1.04 -15.34
CA ALA A 66 -7.82 -0.39 -16.33
C ALA A 66 -7.10 -0.13 -17.66
N ARG A 67 -5.79 0.15 -17.63
CA ARG A 67 -4.95 0.36 -18.83
C ARG A 67 -4.79 -0.87 -19.74
N ARG A 68 -5.40 -2.01 -19.40
CA ARG A 68 -5.38 -3.28 -20.15
C ARG A 68 -6.69 -3.59 -20.90
N GLY A 69 -7.67 -2.68 -20.86
CA GLY A 69 -9.01 -2.86 -21.44
C GLY A 69 -9.22 -2.35 -22.87
N TYR A 70 -8.14 -2.05 -23.62
CA TYR A 70 -8.20 -1.67 -25.04
C TYR A 70 -7.33 -2.60 -25.88
#